data_AF-A0A7S2H950-F1
#
_entry.id   AF-A0A7S2H950-F1
#
_cell.length_a   1.000
_cell.length_b   1.000
_cell.length_c   1.000
_cell.angle_alpha   90.00
_cell.angle_beta   90.00
_cell.angle_gamma   90.00
#
_symmetry.space_group_name_H-M   'P 1'
#
loop_
_entity.id
_entity.type
_entity.pdbx_description
1 polymer ?
#
loop_
_entity_poly.entity_id
_entity_poly.type
_entity_poly.pdbx_seq_one_letter_code
_entity_poly.pdbx_strand_id
1 'polypeptide(L)'
;EGTVNYHDRGWCTFEYELTMMIKVANTSLRADWPHVLDLGKSGVEKIRFQRPAPAEPLAFFGGHLHGMKTYTNGADRDNIVAPKFRQTIFELLGGVQELNFTRLGWTDEQACKLAVVLPLCGQLRSLEMVHNQVGNKGIRAMAAAFRNTNSQIRVLPCLTWVRLGFNSYGAGGQDALAKVLRVEGTVQSLKE
;
A
#
# COMPACT_ATOMS: atom_id res chain seq x y z
N GLU A 1 13.36 23.66 24.94
CA GLU A 1 12.76 23.33 23.63
C GLU A 1 12.04 22.00 23.73
N GLY A 2 10.78 21.95 23.29
CA GLY A 2 9.95 20.75 23.36
C GLY A 2 10.41 19.70 22.36
N THR A 3 10.44 18.44 22.78
CA THR A 3 10.77 17.32 21.91
C THR A 3 9.72 17.18 20.80
N VAL A 4 10.16 17.28 19.54
CA VAL A 4 9.32 17.02 18.36
C VAL A 4 8.73 15.61 18.47
N ASN A 5 7.43 15.46 18.17
CA ASN A 5 6.72 14.19 18.21
C ASN A 5 7.45 13.15 17.32
N TYR A 6 7.41 11.87 17.71
CA TYR A 6 8.03 10.77 16.96
C TYR A 6 7.65 10.78 15.48
N HIS A 7 6.37 11.01 15.17
CA HIS A 7 5.88 11.00 13.79
C HIS A 7 6.23 12.25 12.99
N ASP A 8 6.79 13.30 13.62
CA ASP A 8 7.21 14.53 12.96
C ASP A 8 8.73 14.55 12.64
N ARG A 9 9.46 13.53 13.11
CA ARG A 9 10.89 13.35 12.86
C ARG A 9 11.10 12.54 11.59
N GLY A 10 11.89 13.09 10.66
CA GLY A 10 12.10 12.51 9.34
C GLY A 10 12.71 11.11 9.36
N TRP A 11 13.74 10.89 10.20
CA TRP A 11 14.35 9.57 10.37
C TRP A 11 13.35 8.53 10.91
N CYS A 12 12.57 8.88 11.93
CA CYS A 12 11.56 8.00 12.51
C CYS A 12 10.45 7.67 11.51
N THR A 13 9.99 8.68 10.73
CA THR A 13 9.00 8.45 9.67
C THR A 13 9.57 7.56 8.56
N PHE A 14 10.81 7.76 8.14
CA PHE A 14 11.50 6.91 7.16
C PHE A 14 11.58 5.45 7.60
N GLU A 15 12.02 5.20 8.82
CA GLU A 15 12.07 3.86 9.39
C GLU A 15 10.69 3.23 9.47
N TYR A 16 9.69 4.00 9.92
CA TYR A 16 8.31 3.55 10.00
C TYR A 16 7.77 3.12 8.63
N GLU A 17 7.89 3.96 7.61
CA GLU A 17 7.40 3.68 6.26
C GLU A 17 8.09 2.43 5.66
N LEU A 18 9.42 2.34 5.74
CA LEU A 18 10.16 1.16 5.28
C LEU A 18 9.70 -0.11 5.99
N THR A 19 9.58 -0.04 7.30
CA THR A 19 9.14 -1.17 8.13
C THR A 19 7.72 -1.61 7.74
N MET A 20 6.83 -0.66 7.45
CA MET A 20 5.46 -0.95 7.06
C MET A 20 5.36 -1.58 5.67
N MET A 21 6.36 -1.43 4.81
CA MET A 21 6.35 -2.06 3.49
C MET A 21 6.87 -3.49 3.51
N ILE A 22 7.93 -3.77 4.28
CA ILE A 22 8.54 -5.10 4.35
C ILE A 22 7.78 -6.07 5.27
N LYS A 23 6.99 -5.55 6.22
CA LYS A 23 6.23 -6.42 7.13
C LYS A 23 5.09 -7.10 6.38
N VAL A 24 4.95 -8.41 6.60
CA VAL A 24 3.76 -9.15 6.17
C VAL A 24 2.58 -8.72 7.05
N ALA A 25 1.38 -8.56 6.48
CA ALA A 25 0.21 -8.15 7.25
C ALA A 25 -0.09 -9.18 8.34
N ASN A 26 -0.09 -8.75 9.61
CA ASN A 26 -0.30 -9.57 10.81
C ASN A 26 -1.77 -10.02 11.01
N THR A 27 -2.51 -10.07 9.92
CA THR A 27 -3.94 -10.39 9.83
C THR A 27 -4.22 -11.42 8.73
N SER A 28 -3.16 -11.89 8.06
CA SER A 28 -3.29 -12.95 7.06
C SER A 28 -3.38 -14.30 7.78
N LEU A 29 -4.32 -15.16 7.38
CA LEU A 29 -4.44 -16.54 7.87
C LEU A 29 -3.17 -17.41 7.62
N ARG A 30 -2.13 -16.86 6.97
CA ARG A 30 -0.98 -17.58 6.43
C ARG A 30 0.37 -17.08 6.92
N ALA A 31 0.43 -15.92 7.57
CA ALA A 31 1.68 -15.31 8.02
C ALA A 31 1.38 -14.34 9.15
N ASP A 32 1.25 -14.89 10.35
CA ASP A 32 1.25 -14.13 11.59
C ASP A 32 2.71 -13.98 12.03
N TRP A 33 3.14 -12.75 12.31
CA TRP A 33 4.29 -12.60 13.20
C TRP A 33 3.78 -12.98 14.59
N PRO A 34 4.27 -14.05 15.22
CA PRO A 34 3.78 -14.46 16.52
C PRO A 34 3.95 -13.30 17.49
N HIS A 35 2.83 -12.86 18.07
CA HIS A 35 2.85 -11.76 19.03
C HIS A 35 3.52 -12.28 20.31
N VAL A 36 4.82 -12.03 20.45
CA VAL A 36 5.62 -12.58 21.57
C VAL A 36 5.20 -11.94 22.89
N LEU A 37 4.82 -10.65 22.89
CA LEU A 37 4.34 -9.94 24.06
C LEU A 37 3.49 -8.74 23.65
N ASP A 38 2.23 -8.70 24.10
CA ASP A 38 1.36 -7.53 23.98
C ASP A 38 1.50 -6.67 25.24
N LEU A 39 2.24 -5.56 25.17
CA LEU A 39 2.37 -4.59 26.26
C LEU A 39 1.22 -3.55 26.27
N GLY A 40 0.19 -3.74 25.45
CA GLY A 40 -0.99 -2.89 25.44
C GLY A 40 -1.67 -2.86 26.82
N LYS A 41 -2.01 -1.67 27.30
CA LYS A 41 -2.74 -1.51 28.57
C LYS A 41 -4.05 -2.30 28.52
N SER A 42 -4.25 -3.18 29.49
CA SER A 42 -5.50 -3.90 29.70
C SER A 42 -6.67 -2.91 29.74
N GLY A 43 -7.65 -3.05 28.84
CA GLY A 43 -8.88 -2.23 28.84
C GLY A 43 -8.94 -1.10 27.80
N VAL A 44 -7.88 -0.87 27.02
CA VAL A 44 -8.01 -0.10 25.77
C VAL A 44 -8.47 -1.07 24.69
N GLU A 45 -9.46 -0.71 23.87
CA GLU A 45 -9.80 -1.47 22.66
C GLU A 45 -8.50 -1.90 22.00
N LYS A 46 -8.31 -3.21 21.73
CA LYS A 46 -7.12 -3.75 21.07
C LYS A 46 -6.78 -2.79 19.93
N ILE A 47 -5.71 -2.00 20.08
CA ILE A 47 -5.35 -0.99 19.10
C ILE A 47 -4.95 -1.79 17.88
N ARG A 48 -5.90 -1.98 16.96
CA ARG A 48 -5.65 -2.67 15.70
C ARG A 48 -4.62 -1.83 15.01
N PHE A 49 -3.40 -2.35 14.92
CA PHE A 49 -2.34 -1.68 14.24
C PHE A 49 -2.73 -1.50 12.76
N GLN A 50 -3.10 -0.28 12.39
CA GLN A 50 -3.53 0.04 11.03
C GLN A 50 -2.30 0.24 10.16
N ARG A 51 -1.92 -0.81 9.44
CA ARG A 51 -0.86 -0.72 8.42
C ARG A 51 -1.32 0.24 7.32
N PRO A 52 -0.60 1.35 7.04
CA PRO A 52 -0.96 2.27 5.97
C PRO A 52 -0.69 1.66 4.59
N ALA A 53 -1.27 2.25 3.55
CA ALA A 53 -0.87 1.95 2.17
C ALA A 53 0.58 2.38 1.93
N PRO A 54 1.36 1.65 1.10
CA PRO A 54 2.73 2.04 0.80
C PRO A 54 2.80 3.47 0.23
N ALA A 55 3.74 4.26 0.73
CA ALA A 55 3.96 5.61 0.24
C ALA A 55 4.59 5.61 -1.16
N GLU A 56 4.34 6.66 -1.94
CA GLU A 56 4.95 6.82 -3.26
C GLU A 56 6.47 7.02 -3.17
N PRO A 57 7.25 6.68 -4.23
CA PRO A 57 8.71 6.79 -4.19
C PRO A 57 9.23 8.19 -3.85
N LEU A 58 8.44 9.22 -4.13
CA LEU A 58 8.80 10.61 -3.89
C LEU A 58 8.38 11.14 -2.52
N ALA A 59 7.82 10.31 -1.63
CA ALA A 59 7.18 10.75 -0.39
C ALA A 59 8.03 11.68 0.50
N PHE A 60 9.37 11.56 0.47
CA PHE A 60 10.29 12.36 1.29
C PHE A 60 10.87 13.60 0.60
N PHE A 61 10.61 13.79 -0.70
CA PHE A 61 11.01 15.00 -1.41
C PHE A 61 10.13 16.20 -1.01
N GLY A 62 10.66 17.41 -1.16
CA GLY A 62 9.90 18.63 -0.88
C GLY A 62 8.59 18.70 -1.66
N GLY A 63 7.50 19.06 -0.98
CA GLY A 63 6.15 19.10 -1.57
C GLY A 63 5.37 17.78 -1.52
N HIS A 64 6.00 16.68 -1.07
CA HIS A 64 5.35 15.38 -0.88
C HIS A 64 4.98 15.13 0.59
N LEU A 65 4.32 13.99 0.84
CA LEU A 65 3.72 13.60 2.14
C LEU A 65 4.62 13.84 3.36
N HIS A 66 5.90 13.49 3.25
CA HIS A 66 6.91 13.57 4.32
C HIS A 66 8.00 14.61 4.04
N GLY A 67 7.82 15.45 3.01
CA GLY A 67 8.81 16.43 2.57
C GLY A 67 9.13 17.51 3.60
N MET A 68 8.22 17.76 4.55
CA MET A 68 8.37 18.79 5.60
C MET A 68 8.77 18.22 6.97
N LYS A 69 9.16 16.95 7.05
CA LYS A 69 9.58 16.35 8.33
C LYS A 69 10.86 16.98 8.87
N THR A 70 11.00 16.98 10.20
CA THR A 70 12.15 17.61 10.87
C THR A 70 13.31 16.62 10.98
N TYR A 71 14.50 17.06 10.62
CA TYR A 71 15.74 16.28 10.71
C TYR A 71 16.73 16.98 11.63
N THR A 72 17.56 16.20 12.32
CA THR A 72 18.66 16.75 13.14
C THR A 72 19.66 17.51 12.25
N ASN A 73 19.93 16.99 11.06
CA ASN A 73 20.61 17.69 9.99
C ASN A 73 19.65 17.83 8.81
N GLY A 74 19.23 19.06 8.49
CA GLY A 74 18.27 19.33 7.41
C GLY A 74 18.71 18.82 6.04
N ALA A 75 20.03 18.73 5.81
CA ALA A 75 20.59 18.19 4.57
C ALA A 75 20.36 16.68 4.41
N ASP A 76 20.10 15.94 5.49
CA ASP A 76 19.86 14.49 5.46
C ASP A 76 18.63 14.14 4.62
N ARG A 77 17.62 15.02 4.59
CA ARG A 77 16.40 14.79 3.80
C ARG A 77 16.74 14.57 2.33
N ASP A 78 17.42 15.53 1.73
CA ASP A 78 17.66 15.56 0.28
C ASP A 78 18.87 14.72 -0.11
N ASN A 79 19.89 14.64 0.74
CA ASN A 79 21.13 13.93 0.43
C ASN A 79 21.04 12.43 0.72
N ILE A 80 20.20 12.01 1.67
CA ILE A 80 20.20 10.62 2.17
C ILE A 80 18.79 10.02 2.12
N VAL A 81 17.85 10.59 2.85
CA VAL A 81 16.56 9.92 3.11
C VAL A 81 15.69 9.82 1.86
N ALA A 82 15.48 10.92 1.15
CA ALA A 82 14.68 10.93 -0.07
C ALA A 82 15.23 10.02 -1.19
N PRO A 83 16.53 10.11 -1.57
CA PRO A 83 17.07 9.23 -2.61
C PRO A 83 17.09 7.76 -2.17
N LYS A 84 17.43 7.47 -0.91
CA LYS A 84 17.48 6.10 -0.39
C LYS A 84 16.10 5.47 -0.27
N PHE A 85 15.10 6.25 0.16
CA PHE A 85 13.70 5.78 0.19
C PHE A 85 13.23 5.43 -1.21
N ARG A 86 13.40 6.35 -2.16
CA ARG A 86 13.03 6.14 -3.57
C ARG A 86 13.65 4.85 -4.11
N GLN A 87 14.97 4.70 -3.98
CA GLN A 87 15.68 3.51 -4.46
C GLN A 87 15.11 2.22 -3.83
N THR A 88 14.94 2.23 -2.50
CA THR A 88 14.42 1.07 -1.77
C THR A 88 13.01 0.69 -2.23
N ILE A 89 12.14 1.68 -2.50
CA ILE A 89 10.79 1.43 -3.04
C ILE A 89 10.84 0.72 -4.39
N PHE A 90 11.68 1.19 -5.31
CA PHE A 90 11.80 0.59 -6.64
C PHE A 90 12.32 -0.84 -6.56
N GLU A 91 13.31 -1.11 -5.70
CA GLU A 91 13.86 -2.45 -5.51
C GLU A 91 12.84 -3.40 -4.87
N LEU A 92 12.16 -2.96 -3.80
CA LEU A 92 11.18 -3.79 -3.09
C LEU A 92 9.93 -4.06 -3.92
N LEU A 93 9.30 -3.01 -4.47
CA LEU A 93 8.08 -3.16 -5.25
C LEU A 93 8.38 -3.78 -6.62
N GLY A 94 9.53 -3.47 -7.25
CA GLY A 94 9.92 -4.07 -8.52
C GLY A 94 10.05 -5.60 -8.45
N GLY A 95 10.47 -6.14 -7.31
CA GLY A 95 10.60 -7.58 -7.08
C GLY A 95 9.41 -8.27 -6.41
N VAL A 96 8.37 -7.53 -6.00
CA VAL A 96 7.27 -8.11 -5.20
C VAL A 96 6.39 -9.00 -6.07
N GLN A 97 6.11 -10.22 -5.58
CA GLN A 97 5.25 -11.18 -6.27
C GLN A 97 3.86 -11.28 -5.62
N GLU A 98 3.75 -10.99 -4.33
CA GLU A 98 2.51 -11.10 -3.57
C GLU A 98 2.34 -9.90 -2.64
N LEU A 99 1.17 -9.27 -2.70
CA LEU A 99 0.77 -8.19 -1.79
C LEU A 99 -0.49 -8.61 -1.04
N ASN A 100 -0.40 -8.66 0.28
CA ASN A 100 -1.53 -8.97 1.15
C ASN A 100 -1.85 -7.81 2.09
N PHE A 101 -3.04 -7.25 1.89
CA PHE A 101 -3.64 -6.14 2.65
C PHE A 101 -5.01 -6.54 3.21
N THR A 102 -5.24 -7.82 3.48
CA THR A 102 -6.48 -8.35 4.02
C THR A 102 -6.72 -7.88 5.46
N ARG A 103 -7.96 -7.47 5.80
CA ARG A 103 -8.40 -7.08 7.15
C ARG A 103 -7.62 -5.91 7.76
N LEU A 104 -7.18 -4.95 6.94
CA LEU A 104 -6.49 -3.75 7.43
C LEU A 104 -7.43 -2.58 7.75
N GLY A 105 -8.74 -2.74 7.50
CA GLY A 105 -9.71 -1.66 7.67
C GLY A 105 -9.51 -0.53 6.65
N TRP A 106 -8.93 -0.85 5.49
CA TRP A 106 -8.67 0.14 4.45
C TRP A 106 -9.95 0.68 3.84
N THR A 107 -9.93 1.96 3.50
CA THR A 107 -11.00 2.67 2.82
C THR A 107 -10.57 3.04 1.40
N ASP A 108 -11.41 3.81 0.69
CA ASP A 108 -11.08 4.37 -0.61
C ASP A 108 -9.76 5.15 -0.62
N GLU A 109 -9.40 5.81 0.49
CA GLU A 109 -8.17 6.60 0.58
C GLU A 109 -6.92 5.73 0.41
N GLN A 110 -6.83 4.64 1.16
CA GLN A 110 -5.68 3.72 1.10
C GLN A 110 -5.62 3.00 -0.25
N ALA A 111 -6.78 2.63 -0.82
CA ALA A 111 -6.84 2.05 -2.16
C ALA A 111 -6.36 3.01 -3.25
N CYS A 112 -6.68 4.32 -3.13
CA CYS A 112 -6.18 5.34 -4.06
C CYS A 112 -4.67 5.53 -3.92
N LYS A 113 -4.12 5.53 -2.70
CA LYS A 113 -2.67 5.58 -2.47
C LYS A 113 -1.96 4.35 -3.07
N LEU A 114 -2.52 3.16 -2.86
CA LEU A 114 -2.01 1.93 -3.46
C LEU A 114 -2.03 1.99 -5.00
N ALA A 115 -3.05 2.59 -5.60
CA ALA A 115 -3.15 2.75 -7.06
C ALA A 115 -1.99 3.55 -7.66
N VAL A 116 -1.40 4.49 -6.93
CA VAL A 116 -0.24 5.27 -7.39
C VAL A 116 1.03 4.42 -7.46
N VAL A 117 1.18 3.45 -6.56
CA VAL A 117 2.41 2.63 -6.44
C VAL A 117 2.31 1.29 -7.15
N LEU A 118 1.10 0.77 -7.41
CA LEU A 118 0.88 -0.47 -8.13
C LEU A 118 1.65 -0.56 -9.45
N PRO A 119 1.78 0.52 -10.26
CA PRO A 119 2.57 0.49 -11.48
C PRO A 119 4.04 0.09 -11.33
N LEU A 120 4.58 0.19 -10.11
CA LEU A 120 5.97 -0.18 -9.81
C LEU A 120 6.12 -1.69 -9.61
N CYS A 121 5.03 -2.42 -9.40
CA CYS A 121 5.02 -3.82 -9.02
C CYS A 121 5.07 -4.78 -10.22
N GLY A 122 6.06 -4.63 -11.11
CA GLY A 122 6.11 -5.33 -12.39
C GLY A 122 6.08 -6.87 -12.33
N GLN A 123 6.52 -7.46 -11.21
CA GLN A 123 6.53 -8.91 -10.98
C GLN A 123 5.34 -9.43 -10.15
N LEU A 124 4.38 -8.56 -9.81
CA LEU A 124 3.24 -8.92 -8.95
C LEU A 124 2.36 -9.97 -9.62
N ARG A 125 2.09 -11.06 -8.90
CA ARG A 125 1.23 -12.18 -9.32
C ARG A 125 -0.09 -12.24 -8.55
N SER A 126 -0.06 -11.85 -7.27
CA SER A 126 -1.21 -11.92 -6.37
C SER A 126 -1.40 -10.62 -5.58
N LEU A 127 -2.62 -10.07 -5.62
CA LEU A 127 -3.05 -8.95 -4.77
C LEU A 127 -4.29 -9.35 -3.95
N GLU A 128 -4.18 -9.30 -2.63
CA GLU A 128 -5.27 -9.58 -1.70
C GLU A 128 -5.63 -8.35 -0.87
N MET A 129 -6.89 -7.93 -0.91
CA MET A 129 -7.43 -6.82 -0.11
C MET A 129 -8.80 -7.20 0.49
N VAL A 130 -8.96 -8.45 0.88
CA VAL A 130 -10.23 -9.01 1.37
C VAL A 130 -10.59 -8.42 2.74
N HIS A 131 -11.88 -8.28 3.04
CA HIS A 131 -12.37 -7.76 4.33
C HIS A 131 -11.85 -6.35 4.66
N ASN A 132 -11.98 -5.43 3.72
CA ASN A 132 -11.74 -4.01 3.93
C ASN A 132 -13.05 -3.22 3.71
N GLN A 133 -12.97 -1.89 3.72
CA GLN A 133 -14.10 -0.98 3.54
C GLN A 133 -13.90 -0.14 2.26
N VAL A 134 -13.26 -0.73 1.25
CA VAL A 134 -13.00 -0.05 -0.02
C VAL A 134 -14.29 0.01 -0.82
N GLY A 135 -14.69 1.22 -1.20
CA GLY A 135 -15.87 1.51 -2.00
C GLY A 135 -15.57 1.63 -3.50
N ASN A 136 -16.56 2.10 -4.24
CA ASN A 136 -16.45 2.22 -5.70
C ASN A 136 -15.29 3.13 -6.16
N LYS A 137 -14.96 4.17 -5.38
CA LYS A 137 -13.91 5.13 -5.74
C LYS A 137 -12.53 4.48 -5.68
N GLY A 138 -12.22 3.75 -4.61
CA GLY A 138 -10.96 3.04 -4.46
C GLY A 138 -10.81 1.93 -5.50
N ILE A 139 -11.87 1.17 -5.76
CA ILE A 139 -11.87 0.15 -6.82
C ILE A 139 -11.60 0.74 -8.20
N ARG A 140 -12.22 1.88 -8.54
CA ARG A 140 -11.97 2.56 -9.82
C ARG A 140 -10.54 3.06 -9.94
N ALA A 141 -9.96 3.58 -8.87
CA ALA A 141 -8.56 4.01 -8.86
C ALA A 141 -7.62 2.82 -9.11
N MET A 142 -7.85 1.68 -8.46
CA MET A 142 -7.07 0.46 -8.70
C MET A 142 -7.25 -0.06 -10.13
N ALA A 143 -8.48 -0.06 -10.64
CA ALA A 143 -8.77 -0.42 -12.02
C ALA A 143 -7.98 0.46 -13.02
N ALA A 144 -7.89 1.77 -12.75
CA ALA A 144 -7.06 2.68 -13.53
C ALA A 144 -5.56 2.43 -13.36
N ALA A 145 -5.08 1.99 -12.21
CA ALA A 145 -3.66 1.64 -12.04
C ALA A 145 -3.24 0.39 -12.85
N PHE A 146 -4.16 -0.54 -13.06
CA PHE A 146 -3.92 -1.73 -13.87
C PHE A 146 -3.80 -1.43 -15.38
N ARG A 147 -4.41 -0.34 -15.85
CA ARG A 147 -4.35 0.12 -17.25
C ARG A 147 -3.76 1.51 -17.31
N ASN A 148 -2.56 1.67 -17.86
CA ASN A 148 -2.06 3.02 -18.09
C ASN A 148 -3.06 3.77 -19.00
N THR A 149 -3.66 4.83 -18.45
CA THR A 149 -4.78 5.58 -19.06
C THR A 149 -4.45 6.14 -20.43
N ASN A 150 -3.16 6.25 -20.75
CA ASN A 150 -2.66 6.84 -21.99
C ASN A 150 -2.26 5.82 -23.07
N SER A 151 -2.20 4.50 -22.80
CA SER A 151 -1.57 3.59 -23.79
C SER A 151 -2.11 2.17 -23.92
N GLN A 152 -3.15 1.74 -23.20
CA GLN A 152 -3.62 0.33 -23.26
C GLN A 152 -2.52 -0.72 -22.92
N ILE A 153 -1.34 -0.29 -22.47
CA ILE A 153 -0.21 -1.16 -22.13
C ILE A 153 -0.43 -1.69 -20.73
N ARG A 154 -0.26 -3.01 -20.60
CA ARG A 154 -0.34 -3.73 -19.34
C ARG A 154 0.77 -3.27 -18.40
N VAL A 155 0.37 -2.65 -17.30
CA VAL A 155 1.30 -2.13 -16.28
C VAL A 155 1.79 -3.27 -15.38
N LEU A 156 0.97 -4.31 -15.20
CA LEU A 156 1.25 -5.46 -14.34
C LEU A 156 1.24 -6.77 -15.15
N PRO A 157 2.32 -7.08 -15.89
CA PRO A 157 2.38 -8.23 -16.80
C PRO A 157 2.39 -9.61 -16.11
N CYS A 158 2.57 -9.67 -14.80
CA CYS A 158 2.60 -10.94 -14.08
C CYS A 158 1.32 -11.20 -13.26
N LEU A 159 0.40 -10.24 -13.16
CA LEU A 159 -0.74 -10.31 -12.24
C LEU A 159 -1.77 -11.34 -12.71
N THR A 160 -1.96 -12.40 -11.93
CA THR A 160 -2.89 -13.52 -12.23
C THR A 160 -4.10 -13.54 -11.31
N TRP A 161 -3.98 -13.10 -10.05
CA TRP A 161 -5.09 -13.13 -9.11
C TRP A 161 -5.23 -11.81 -8.35
N VAL A 162 -6.48 -11.34 -8.25
CA VAL A 162 -6.87 -10.21 -7.43
C VAL A 162 -8.08 -10.61 -6.59
N ARG A 163 -7.96 -10.52 -5.27
CA ARG A 163 -9.03 -10.83 -4.31
C ARG A 163 -9.47 -9.57 -3.59
N LEU A 164 -10.70 -9.14 -3.86
CA LEU A 164 -11.31 -7.94 -3.29
C LEU A 164 -12.58 -8.25 -2.50
N GLY A 165 -12.84 -9.53 -2.20
CA GLY A 165 -14.04 -9.96 -1.47
C GLY A 165 -14.26 -9.23 -0.15
N PHE A 166 -15.51 -9.19 0.30
CA PHE A 166 -15.92 -8.52 1.54
C PHE A 166 -15.43 -7.06 1.64
N ASN A 167 -15.60 -6.29 0.56
CA ASN A 167 -15.45 -4.83 0.54
C ASN A 167 -16.80 -4.14 0.33
N SER A 168 -16.82 -2.81 0.35
CA SER A 168 -18.04 -1.99 0.25
C SER A 168 -18.28 -1.42 -1.15
N TYR A 169 -17.76 -2.06 -2.20
CA TYR A 169 -18.04 -1.65 -3.58
C TYR A 169 -19.31 -2.33 -4.10
N GLY A 170 -20.12 -1.57 -4.82
CA GLY A 170 -21.33 -2.06 -5.48
C GLY A 170 -21.11 -2.35 -6.97
N ALA A 171 -22.21 -2.40 -7.73
CA ALA A 171 -22.19 -2.66 -9.17
C ALA A 171 -21.23 -1.73 -9.95
N GLY A 172 -21.11 -0.47 -9.54
CA GLY A 172 -20.21 0.50 -10.18
C GLY A 172 -18.71 0.21 -9.99
N GLY A 173 -18.32 -0.50 -8.93
CA GLY A 173 -16.96 -1.00 -8.72
C GLY A 173 -16.73 -2.31 -9.48
N GLN A 174 -17.72 -3.22 -9.46
CA GLN A 174 -17.68 -4.46 -10.24
C GLN A 174 -17.51 -4.19 -11.75
N ASP A 175 -18.26 -3.24 -12.32
CA ASP A 175 -18.15 -2.86 -13.74
C ASP A 175 -16.74 -2.30 -14.08
N ALA A 176 -16.16 -1.50 -13.19
CA ALA A 176 -14.81 -0.96 -13.38
C ALA A 176 -13.76 -2.07 -13.42
N LEU A 177 -13.85 -3.06 -12.51
CA LEU A 177 -12.97 -4.24 -12.54
C LEU A 177 -13.22 -5.08 -13.78
N ALA A 178 -14.48 -5.35 -14.14
CA ALA A 178 -14.83 -6.13 -15.31
C ALA A 178 -14.27 -5.53 -16.60
N LYS A 179 -14.30 -4.21 -16.75
CA LYS A 179 -13.72 -3.49 -17.92
C LYS A 179 -12.22 -3.66 -18.04
N VAL A 180 -11.51 -3.77 -16.93
CA VAL A 180 -10.06 -4.00 -16.93
C VAL A 180 -9.74 -5.47 -17.20
N LEU A 181 -10.49 -6.38 -16.60
CA LEU A 181 -10.23 -7.81 -16.65
C LEU A 181 -10.69 -8.48 -17.95
N ARG A 182 -11.79 -8.00 -18.57
CA ARG A 182 -12.30 -8.53 -19.85
C ARG A 182 -11.34 -8.32 -21.02
N VAL A 183 -10.52 -7.27 -20.97
CA VAL A 183 -9.54 -6.97 -22.03
C VAL A 183 -8.31 -7.88 -21.93
N GLU A 184 -8.05 -8.44 -20.74
CA GLU A 184 -6.73 -8.99 -20.42
C GLU A 184 -6.71 -10.53 -20.23
N GLY A 185 -7.85 -11.21 -20.23
CA GLY A 185 -7.91 -12.69 -20.12
C GLY A 185 -7.24 -13.29 -18.88
N THR A 186 -6.82 -12.47 -17.89
CA THR A 186 -5.80 -12.88 -16.91
C THR A 186 -6.34 -13.33 -15.56
N VAL A 187 -7.59 -13.02 -15.22
CA VAL A 187 -8.13 -13.37 -13.89
C VAL A 187 -9.06 -14.56 -14.01
N GLN A 188 -8.50 -15.76 -13.81
CA GLN A 188 -9.26 -17.01 -13.80
C GLN A 188 -10.26 -17.11 -12.63
N SER A 189 -10.20 -16.23 -11.62
CA SER A 189 -11.17 -16.22 -10.52
C SER A 189 -11.13 -14.90 -9.76
N LEU A 190 -12.09 -14.01 -10.01
CA LEU A 190 -12.50 -13.04 -9.00
C LEU A 190 -13.35 -13.85 -8.01
N LYS A 191 -12.74 -14.34 -6.92
CA LYS A 191 -13.53 -14.90 -5.82
C LYS A 191 -14.01 -13.72 -5.00
N GLU A 192 -15.32 -13.45 -5.12
CA GLU A 192 -16.08 -12.60 -4.21
C GLU A 192 -15.99 -13.11 -2.76
#